data_AF-A0A1X1N563-F1
#
_entry.id   AF-A0A1X1N563-F1
#
_cell.length_a   1.000
_cell.length_b   1.000
_cell.length_c   1.000
_cell.angle_alpha   90.00
_cell.angle_beta   90.00
_cell.angle_gamma   90.00
#
_symmetry.space_group_name_H-M   'P 1'
#
loop_
_entity.id
_entity.type
_entity.pdbx_description
1 polymer ?
#
loop_
_entity_poly.entity_id
_entity_poly.type
_entity_poly.pdbx_seq_one_letter_code
_entity_poly.pdbx_strand_id
1 'polypeptide(L)' 'VAAVDALSHREGEPVPDYLARVAADPLAVVVKRADIQDNADPARLRRLPPEDAARLSARYVDRCRILDDLVAARGGDVG' A
#
# COMPACT_ATOMS: atom_id res chain seq x y z
N VAL A 1 9.38 7.81 -15.17
CA VAL A 1 10.08 7.38 -13.94
C VAL A 1 9.35 7.79 -12.65
N ALA A 2 8.36 8.72 -12.69
CA ALA A 2 7.62 9.18 -11.50
C ALA A 2 6.97 8.06 -10.65
N ALA A 3 6.22 7.14 -11.28
CA ALA A 3 5.60 6.03 -10.56
C ALA A 3 6.60 5.11 -9.83
N VAL A 4 7.81 4.92 -10.39
CA VAL A 4 8.87 4.11 -9.75
C VAL A 4 9.42 4.80 -8.51
N ASP A 5 9.64 6.12 -8.56
CA ASP A 5 10.05 6.89 -7.38
C ASP A 5 8.97 6.87 -6.29
N ALA A 6 7.70 7.03 -6.68
CA ALA A 6 6.57 6.96 -5.75
C ALA A 6 6.46 5.59 -5.08
N LEU A 7 6.73 4.50 -5.81
CA LEU A 7 6.69 3.13 -5.28
C LEU A 7 7.90 2.74 -4.44
N SER A 8 8.99 3.49 -4.56
CA SER A 8 10.23 3.24 -3.82
C SER A 8 10.14 3.85 -2.41
N HIS A 9 10.03 2.99 -1.40
CA HIS A 9 10.01 3.40 0.01
C HIS A 9 11.42 3.88 0.40
N ARG A 10 11.51 5.11 0.92
CA ARG A 10 12.78 5.72 1.33
C ARG A 10 13.19 5.28 2.72
N GLU A 11 14.49 5.27 3.00
CA GLU A 11 15.01 4.96 4.32
C GLU A 11 14.49 6.00 5.35
N GLY A 12 13.96 5.51 6.47
CA GLY A 12 13.38 6.34 7.53
C GLY A 12 12.02 6.98 7.20
N GLU A 13 11.48 6.78 5.99
CA GLU A 13 10.20 7.39 5.61
C GLU A 13 9.02 6.73 6.35
N PRO A 14 8.17 7.53 7.03
CA PRO A 14 6.95 7.01 7.63
C PRO A 14 6.03 6.39 6.58
N VAL A 15 5.34 5.31 6.95
CA VAL A 15 4.40 4.62 6.04
C VAL A 15 3.30 5.55 5.50
N PRO A 16 2.69 6.46 6.29
CA PRO A 16 1.71 7.41 5.76
C PRO A 16 2.27 8.30 4.65
N ASP A 17 3.50 8.81 4.83
CA ASP A 17 4.14 9.71 3.86
C ASP A 17 4.47 8.97 2.56
N TYR A 18 4.98 7.73 2.67
CA TYR A 18 5.17 6.85 1.53
C TYR A 18 3.86 6.60 0.76
N LEU A 19 2.79 6.23 1.47
CA LEU A 19 1.49 5.97 0.83
C LEU A 19 0.86 7.24 0.25
N ALA A 20 1.12 8.42 0.83
CA ALA A 20 0.70 9.70 0.26
C ALA A 20 1.39 10.00 -1.08
N ARG A 21 2.70 9.69 -1.21
CA ARG A 21 3.41 9.78 -2.50
C ARG A 21 2.85 8.82 -3.52
N VAL A 22 2.56 7.57 -3.12
CA VAL A 22 1.90 6.60 -3.99
C VAL A 22 0.53 7.10 -4.45
N ALA A 23 -0.29 7.62 -3.53
CA ALA A 23 -1.64 8.15 -3.83
C ALA A 23 -1.63 9.36 -4.78
N ALA A 24 -0.50 10.05 -4.91
CA ALA A 24 -0.35 11.18 -5.82
C ALA A 24 -0.16 10.78 -7.30
N ASP A 25 0.20 9.52 -7.59
CA ASP A 25 0.41 9.01 -8.95
C ASP A 25 -0.60 7.88 -9.26
N PRO A 26 -1.54 8.07 -10.20
CA PRO A 26 -2.56 7.07 -10.52
C PRO A 26 -2.01 5.70 -10.94
N LEU A 27 -0.85 5.65 -11.62
CA LEU A 27 -0.21 4.40 -12.00
C LEU A 27 0.41 3.72 -10.77
N ALA A 28 1.03 4.49 -9.88
CA ALA A 28 1.57 3.96 -8.63
C ALA A 28 0.47 3.37 -7.73
N VAL A 29 -0.73 3.97 -7.70
CA VAL A 29 -1.89 3.42 -6.96
C VAL A 29 -2.28 2.03 -7.48
N VAL A 30 -2.41 1.87 -8.81
CA VAL A 30 -2.77 0.58 -9.43
C VAL A 30 -1.75 -0.49 -9.08
N VAL A 31 -0.46 -0.17 -9.25
CA VAL A 31 0.63 -1.11 -8.94
C VAL A 31 0.66 -1.43 -7.46
N LYS A 32 0.46 -0.45 -6.57
CA LYS A 32 0.51 -0.69 -5.13
C LYS A 32 -0.65 -1.56 -4.65
N ARG A 33 -1.84 -1.41 -5.21
CA ARG A 33 -2.98 -2.30 -4.90
C ARG A 33 -2.69 -3.74 -5.32
N ALA A 34 -2.14 -3.94 -6.51
CA ALA A 34 -1.74 -5.28 -6.97
C ALA A 34 -0.66 -5.90 -6.06
N ASP A 35 0.35 -5.12 -5.68
CA ASP A 35 1.39 -5.54 -4.72
C ASP A 35 0.79 -5.95 -3.37
N ILE A 36 -0.13 -5.17 -2.81
CA ILE A 36 -0.76 -5.53 -1.53
C ILE A 36 -1.62 -6.80 -1.67
N GLN A 37 -2.36 -6.95 -2.77
CA GLN A 37 -3.18 -8.14 -3.02
C GLN A 37 -2.33 -9.41 -3.15
N ASP A 38 -1.23 -9.34 -3.91
CA ASP A 38 -0.29 -10.47 -4.06
C ASP A 38 0.39 -10.81 -2.73
N ASN A 39 0.83 -9.80 -1.98
CA ASN A 39 1.45 -10.01 -0.68
C ASN A 39 0.48 -10.56 0.38
N ALA A 40 -0.82 -10.27 0.24
CA ALA A 40 -1.88 -10.75 1.12
C ALA A 40 -2.48 -12.11 0.70
N ASP A 41 -1.96 -12.76 -0.35
CA ASP A 41 -2.43 -14.07 -0.80
C ASP A 41 -2.40 -15.10 0.36
N PRO A 42 -3.55 -15.72 0.72
CA PRO A 42 -3.61 -16.77 1.73
C PRO A 42 -2.65 -17.94 1.50
N ALA A 43 -2.32 -18.27 0.24
CA ALA A 43 -1.33 -19.30 -0.08
C ALA A 43 0.10 -18.86 0.29
N ARG A 44 0.40 -17.57 0.21
CA ARG A 44 1.69 -16.99 0.62
C ARG A 44 1.77 -16.86 2.15
N LEU A 45 0.71 -16.39 2.79
CA LEU A 45 0.65 -16.23 4.24
C LEU A 45 0.70 -17.58 4.99
N ARG A 46 0.07 -18.64 4.46
CA ARG A 46 0.11 -19.99 5.07
C ARG A 46 1.50 -20.62 5.14
N ARG A 47 2.49 -20.08 4.43
CA ARG A 47 3.89 -20.54 4.47
C ARG A 47 4.67 -19.96 5.64
N LEU A 48 4.08 -19.04 6.39
CA LEU A 48 4.71 -18.35 7.51
C LEU A 48 4.25 -18.92 8.85
N PRO A 49 5.00 -18.67 9.95
CA PRO A 49 4.50 -18.90 11.30
C PRO A 49 3.15 -18.20 11.52
N PRO A 50 2.22 -18.79 12.30
CA PRO A 50 0.88 -18.23 12.48
C PRO A 50 0.87 -16.78 12.98
N GLU A 51 1.79 -16.43 13.87
CA GLU A 51 1.92 -15.07 14.42
C GLU A 51 2.36 -14.04 13.35
N ASP A 52 3.27 -14.44 12.45
CA ASP A 52 3.75 -13.60 11.36
C ASP A 52 2.67 -13.45 10.28
N ALA A 53 1.95 -14.54 9.98
CA ALA A 53 0.83 -14.51 9.05
C ALA A 53 -0.28 -13.56 9.53
N ALA A 54 -0.64 -13.62 10.81
CA ALA A 54 -1.64 -12.73 11.41
C ALA A 54 -1.17 -11.27 11.41
N ARG A 55 0.08 -11.01 11.81
CA ARG A 55 0.67 -9.66 11.82
C ARG A 55 0.70 -9.05 10.42
N LEU A 56 1.13 -9.82 9.41
CA LEU A 56 1.19 -9.34 8.03
C LEU A 56 -0.19 -9.14 7.43
N SER A 57 -1.14 -10.04 7.70
CA SER A 57 -2.54 -9.87 7.26
C SER A 57 -3.12 -8.54 7.78
N ALA A 58 -3.01 -8.28 9.09
CA ALA A 58 -3.46 -7.01 9.68
C ALA A 58 -2.75 -5.80 9.05
N ARG A 59 -1.43 -5.90 8.83
CA ARG A 59 -0.64 -4.84 8.16
C ARG A 59 -1.14 -4.55 6.75
N TYR A 60 -1.45 -5.56 5.95
CA TYR A 60 -1.92 -5.35 4.57
C TYR A 60 -3.32 -4.77 4.51
N VAL A 61 -4.23 -5.20 5.38
CA VAL A 61 -5.56 -4.58 5.54
C VAL A 61 -5.43 -3.10 5.86
N ASP A 62 -4.58 -2.74 6.82
CA ASP A 62 -4.40 -1.35 7.21
C ASP A 62 -3.73 -0.51 6.11
N ARG A 63 -2.78 -1.08 5.36
CA ARG A 63 -2.19 -0.41 4.19
C ARG A 63 -3.19 -0.17 3.05
N CYS A 64 -4.07 -1.12 2.76
CA CYS A 64 -5.15 -0.93 1.79
C CYS A 64 -6.06 0.22 2.22
N ARG A 65 -6.52 0.20 3.47
CA ARG A 65 -7.41 1.24 4.01
C ARG A 65 -6.78 2.63 3.90
N ILE A 66 -5.54 2.80 4.36
CA ILE A 66 -4.83 4.10 4.30
C ILE A 66 -4.70 4.59 2.86
N LEU A 67 -4.33 3.69 1.93
CA LEU A 67 -4.20 4.06 0.52
C LEU A 67 -5.55 4.48 -0.09
N ASP A 68 -6.62 3.76 0.22
CA ASP A 68 -7.96 4.08 -0.27
C ASP A 68 -8.47 5.43 0.28
N ASP A 69 -8.26 5.68 1.58
CA ASP A 69 -8.59 6.96 2.23
C ASP A 69 -7.84 8.13 1.55
N LEU A 70 -6.54 7.97 1.28
CA LEU A 70 -5.72 8.98 0.61
C LEU A 70 -6.15 9.23 -0.84
N VAL A 71 -6.51 8.18 -1.58
CA VAL A 71 -7.01 8.31 -2.96
C VAL A 71 -8.35 9.02 -2.98
N ALA A 72 -9.26 8.68 -2.05
CA ALA A 72 -10.57 9.32 -1.93
C ALA A 72 -10.45 10.81 -1.59
N ALA A 73 -9.59 11.16 -0.62
CA ALA A 73 -9.34 12.55 -0.24
C ALA A 73 -8.85 13.41 -1.42
N ARG A 74 -8.08 12.84 -2.33
CA ARG A 74 -7.55 13.53 -3.52
C ARG A 74 -8.56 13.61 -4.67
N GLY A 75 -9.43 12.62 -4.81
CA GLY A 75 -10.52 12.64 -5.79
C GLY A 75 -11.61 13.66 -5.45
N GLY A 76 -11.77 14.01 -4.17
CA GLY A 76 -12.68 15.05 -3.70
C GLY A 76 -12.21 16.49 -3.91
N ASP A 77 -10.94 16.69 -4.30
CA ASP A 77 -10.29 18.01 -4.48
C ASP A 77 -10.46 18.58 -5.90
N VAL A 78 -11.31 17.96 -6.73
CA VAL A 78 -11.66 18.42 -8.10
C VAL A 78 -12.99 19.20 -8.07
N GLY A 79 -13.09 20.18 -7.15
CA GLY A 79 -14.24 21.06 -6.97
C GLY A 79 -13.90 22.52 -7.21
#